data_AF-A0A4S4K6M8-F1
#
_entry.id   AF-A0A4S4K6M8-F1
#
_cell.length_a   1.000
_cell.length_b   1.000
_cell.length_c   1.000
_cell.angle_alpha   90.00
_cell.angle_beta   90.00
_cell.angle_gamma   90.00
#
_symmetry.space_group_name_H-M   'P 1'
#
loop_
_entity.id
_entity.type
_entity.pdbx_description
1 polymer ?
#
loop_
_entity_poly.entity_id
_entity_poly.type
_entity_poly.pdbx_seq_one_letter_code
_entity_poly.pdbx_strand_id
1 'polypeptide(L)'
;MKAAVKIERRLREIEAQDSLDDLRTQLITSYGLQAKKKDVRGQRRTTRAYGAIQRKWKSIQAAAAAYRRTWTALLALGMSESDPRFRMLKKEDVKAFTVFSADQQLGDLKKCVRPSWIWEDLSFVDAQGDEAVKEYFEDGTSGSLVVIE
;
A
#
# COMPACT_ATOMS: atom_id res chain seq x y z
N MET A 1 -28.94 -14.76 -17.87
CA MET A 1 -28.46 -13.62 -17.03
C MET A 1 -27.51 -14.07 -15.90
N LYS A 2 -27.83 -15.10 -15.09
CA LYS A 2 -26.97 -15.58 -13.99
C LYS A 2 -25.52 -15.94 -14.38
N ALA A 3 -25.31 -16.56 -15.54
CA ALA A 3 -23.97 -16.92 -16.02
C ALA A 3 -23.11 -15.69 -16.34
N ALA A 4 -23.68 -14.66 -16.96
CA ALA A 4 -22.98 -13.42 -17.28
C ALA A 4 -22.56 -12.67 -16.01
N VAL A 5 -23.44 -12.60 -15.00
CA VAL A 5 -23.12 -12.00 -13.69
C VAL A 5 -21.96 -12.74 -13.01
N LYS A 6 -21.91 -14.07 -13.09
CA LYS A 6 -20.82 -14.87 -12.51
C LYS A 6 -19.48 -14.60 -13.20
N ILE A 7 -19.47 -14.49 -14.53
CA ILE A 7 -18.26 -14.18 -15.30
C ILE A 7 -17.77 -12.77 -14.96
N GLU A 8 -18.67 -11.79 -15.00
CA GLU A 8 -18.37 -10.40 -14.69
C GLU A 8 -17.83 -10.25 -13.27
N ARG A 9 -18.46 -10.90 -12.29
CA ARG A 9 -17.99 -10.86 -10.90
C ARG A 9 -16.57 -11.39 -10.77
N ARG A 10 -16.25 -12.52 -11.40
CA ARG A 10 -14.89 -13.08 -11.38
C ARG A 10 -13.88 -12.12 -12.03
N LEU A 11 -14.25 -11.46 -13.12
CA LEU A 11 -13.41 -10.43 -13.75
C LEU A 11 -13.14 -9.29 -12.77
N ARG A 12 -14.18 -8.74 -12.12
CA ARG A 12 -14.03 -7.65 -11.14
C ARG A 12 -13.23 -8.05 -9.90
N GLU A 13 -13.31 -9.29 -9.45
CA GLU A 13 -12.49 -9.81 -8.35
C GLU A 13 -11.00 -9.80 -8.72
N ILE A 14 -10.67 -10.16 -9.96
CA ILE A 14 -9.30 -10.09 -10.48
C ILE A 14 -8.86 -8.62 -10.59
N GLU A 15 -9.68 -7.75 -11.20
CA GLU A 15 -9.36 -6.32 -11.32
C GLU A 15 -9.19 -5.63 -9.94
N ALA A 16 -9.99 -6.02 -8.94
CA ALA A 16 -9.87 -5.53 -7.57
C ALA A 16 -8.56 -5.99 -6.91
N GLN A 17 -8.14 -7.23 -7.15
CA GLN A 17 -6.85 -7.72 -6.68
C GLN A 17 -5.70 -6.96 -7.36
N ASP A 18 -5.69 -6.89 -8.70
CA ASP A 18 -4.63 -6.22 -9.47
C ASP A 18 -4.48 -4.75 -9.09
N SER A 19 -5.60 -4.05 -8.86
CA SER A 19 -5.57 -2.64 -8.44
C SER A 19 -5.09 -2.44 -7.00
N LEU A 20 -5.32 -3.41 -6.08
CA LEU A 20 -4.71 -3.39 -4.75
C LEU A 20 -3.20 -3.65 -4.83
N ASP A 21 -2.78 -4.58 -5.68
CA ASP A 21 -1.37 -4.95 -5.84
C ASP A 21 -0.57 -3.81 -6.48
N ASP A 22 -1.14 -3.10 -7.47
CA ASP A 22 -0.55 -1.85 -7.98
C ASP A 22 -0.50 -0.79 -6.87
N LEU A 23 -1.58 -0.59 -6.11
CA LEU A 23 -1.59 0.38 -5.01
C LEU A 23 -0.48 0.10 -3.98
N ARG A 24 -0.32 -1.16 -3.55
CA ARG A 24 0.75 -1.60 -2.64
C ARG A 24 2.13 -1.30 -3.24
N THR A 25 2.34 -1.69 -4.49
CA THR A 25 3.60 -1.46 -5.21
C THR A 25 3.94 0.03 -5.29
N GLN A 26 2.96 0.88 -5.62
CA GLN A 26 3.17 2.33 -5.66
C GLN A 26 3.51 2.90 -4.27
N LEU A 27 2.87 2.41 -3.22
CA LEU A 27 3.12 2.83 -1.83
C LEU A 27 4.53 2.43 -1.37
N ILE A 28 4.95 1.18 -1.58
CA ILE A 28 6.31 0.69 -1.28
C ILE A 28 7.35 1.53 -2.02
N THR A 29 7.17 1.72 -3.33
CA THR A 29 8.11 2.50 -4.13
C THR A 29 8.18 3.96 -3.65
N SER A 30 7.04 4.54 -3.25
CA SER A 30 6.98 5.91 -2.75
C SER A 30 7.76 6.10 -1.45
N TYR A 31 7.75 5.08 -0.58
CA TYR A 31 8.53 5.09 0.65
C TYR A 31 10.03 5.11 0.36
N GLY A 32 10.52 4.21 -0.50
CA GLY A 32 11.93 4.18 -0.91
C GLY A 32 12.39 5.50 -1.56
N LEU A 33 11.52 6.17 -2.32
CA LEU A 33 11.77 7.51 -2.88
C LEU A 33 11.88 8.59 -1.80
N GLN A 34 11.05 8.53 -0.75
CA GLN A 34 11.11 9.47 0.37
C GLN A 34 12.36 9.29 1.22
N ALA A 35 12.83 8.06 1.42
CA ALA A 35 14.10 7.79 2.08
C ALA A 35 15.26 8.45 1.33
N LYS A 36 15.37 8.21 0.00
CA LYS A 36 16.41 8.81 -0.86
C LYS A 36 16.37 10.34 -0.93
N LYS A 37 15.20 10.96 -0.70
CA LYS A 37 15.07 12.44 -0.66
C LYS A 37 15.94 13.06 0.44
N LYS A 38 16.12 12.38 1.58
CA LYS A 38 16.88 12.91 2.72
C LYS A 38 18.34 13.19 2.35
N ASP A 39 18.87 12.49 1.36
CA ASP A 39 20.27 12.61 0.91
C ASP A 39 20.47 13.66 -0.20
N VAL A 40 19.40 14.26 -0.71
CA VAL A 40 19.47 15.20 -1.84
C VAL A 40 19.88 16.60 -1.39
N ARG A 41 21.06 17.04 -1.82
CA ARG A 41 21.56 18.42 -1.64
C ARG A 41 21.47 19.24 -2.94
N GLY A 42 21.09 20.51 -2.83
CA GLY A 42 21.11 21.51 -3.92
C GLY A 42 19.77 21.71 -4.65
N GLN A 43 19.42 22.98 -4.92
CA GLN A 43 18.08 23.44 -5.37
C GLN A 43 17.51 22.70 -6.59
N ARG A 44 18.29 22.53 -7.67
CA ARG A 44 17.83 21.83 -8.90
C ARG A 44 17.49 20.36 -8.64
N ARG A 45 18.27 19.69 -7.79
CA ARG A 45 18.05 18.29 -7.41
C ARG A 45 16.81 18.17 -6.51
N THR A 46 16.62 19.12 -5.60
CA THR A 46 15.42 19.22 -4.76
C THR A 46 14.14 19.38 -5.58
N THR A 47 14.13 20.26 -6.59
CA THR A 47 12.96 20.44 -7.47
C THR A 47 12.65 19.18 -8.29
N ARG A 48 13.67 18.51 -8.84
CA ARG A 48 13.48 17.23 -9.56
C ARG A 48 12.94 16.13 -8.65
N ALA A 49 13.47 16.01 -7.44
CA ALA A 49 12.98 15.07 -6.43
C ALA A 49 11.51 15.35 -6.08
N TYR A 50 11.14 16.62 -5.90
CA TYR A 50 9.75 17.01 -5.67
C TYR A 50 8.84 16.63 -6.83
N GLY A 51 9.27 16.88 -8.08
CA GLY A 51 8.52 16.47 -9.27
C GLY A 51 8.35 14.95 -9.41
N ALA A 52 9.32 14.16 -8.96
CA ALA A 52 9.21 12.70 -8.89
C ALA A 52 8.18 12.25 -7.84
N ILE A 53 8.22 12.84 -6.65
CA ILE A 53 7.26 12.57 -5.57
C ILE A 53 5.82 12.91 -6.00
N GLN A 54 5.62 14.06 -6.62
CA GLN A 54 4.30 14.48 -7.12
C GLN A 54 3.74 13.52 -8.15
N ARG A 55 4.58 13.05 -9.10
CA ARG A 55 4.18 12.03 -10.08
C ARG A 55 3.79 10.73 -9.39
N LYS A 56 4.58 10.27 -8.41
CA LYS A 56 4.27 9.06 -7.68
C LYS A 56 2.98 9.17 -6.87
N TRP A 57 2.70 10.34 -6.26
CA TRP A 57 1.44 10.58 -5.58
C TRP A 57 0.23 10.50 -6.53
N LYS A 58 0.35 11.04 -7.75
CA LYS A 58 -0.69 10.87 -8.78
C LYS A 58 -0.93 9.40 -9.13
N SER A 59 0.13 8.59 -9.25
CA SER A 59 0.01 7.14 -9.49
C SER A 59 -0.71 6.44 -8.34
N ILE A 60 -0.38 6.76 -7.08
CA ILE A 60 -1.07 6.21 -5.90
C ILE A 60 -2.57 6.55 -5.93
N GLN A 61 -2.92 7.82 -6.21
CA GLN A 61 -4.33 8.23 -6.30
C GLN A 61 -5.07 7.53 -7.44
N ALA A 62 -4.41 7.33 -8.58
CA ALA A 62 -4.98 6.63 -9.72
C ALA A 62 -5.29 5.17 -9.39
N ALA A 63 -4.34 4.46 -8.76
CA ALA A 63 -4.51 3.07 -8.31
C ALA A 63 -5.64 2.96 -7.26
N ALA A 64 -5.65 3.82 -6.25
CA ALA A 64 -6.71 3.87 -5.25
C ALA A 64 -8.09 4.14 -5.86
N ALA A 65 -8.17 5.03 -6.85
CA ALA A 65 -9.41 5.31 -7.57
C ALA A 65 -9.86 4.14 -8.46
N ALA A 66 -8.93 3.40 -9.06
CA ALA A 66 -9.24 2.18 -9.80
C ALA A 66 -9.87 1.13 -8.87
N TYR A 67 -9.24 0.87 -7.72
CA TYR A 67 -9.78 -0.05 -6.71
C TYR A 67 -11.17 0.35 -6.22
N ARG A 68 -11.39 1.63 -5.87
CA ARG A 68 -12.71 2.09 -5.40
C ARG A 68 -13.79 1.87 -6.46
N ARG A 69 -13.47 2.05 -7.75
CA ARG A 69 -14.41 1.79 -8.86
C ARG A 69 -14.73 0.31 -9.01
N THR A 70 -13.73 -0.57 -8.94
CA THR A 70 -13.96 -2.02 -9.01
C THR A 70 -14.73 -2.52 -7.79
N TRP A 71 -14.45 -1.99 -6.59
CA TRP A 71 -15.22 -2.28 -5.37
C TRP A 71 -16.69 -1.89 -5.50
N THR A 72 -17.00 -0.70 -6.03
CA THR A 72 -18.41 -0.30 -6.27
C THR A 72 -19.12 -1.22 -7.27
N ALA A 73 -18.42 -1.71 -8.29
CA ALA A 73 -18.97 -2.65 -9.25
C ALA A 73 -19.22 -4.03 -8.62
N LEU A 74 -18.31 -4.50 -7.77
CA LEU A 74 -18.49 -5.76 -7.02
C LEU A 74 -19.71 -5.71 -6.11
N LEU A 75 -19.94 -4.59 -5.42
CA LEU A 75 -21.16 -4.39 -4.63
C LEU A 75 -22.42 -4.48 -5.49
N ALA A 76 -22.43 -3.84 -6.66
CA ALA A 76 -23.54 -3.91 -7.60
C ALA A 76 -23.80 -5.34 -8.14
N LEU A 77 -22.76 -6.19 -8.15
CA LEU A 77 -22.83 -7.60 -8.55
C LEU A 77 -23.17 -8.56 -7.38
N GLY A 78 -23.48 -8.01 -6.20
CA GLY A 78 -23.90 -8.79 -5.02
C GLY A 78 -22.74 -9.33 -4.18
N MET A 79 -21.61 -8.64 -4.13
CA MET A 79 -20.61 -8.82 -3.08
C MET A 79 -21.12 -8.24 -1.76
N SER A 80 -20.81 -8.90 -0.64
CA SER A 80 -21.11 -8.36 0.69
C SER A 80 -20.22 -7.14 0.98
N GLU A 81 -20.76 -6.12 1.63
CA GLU A 81 -19.94 -4.98 2.11
C GLU A 81 -18.90 -5.40 3.16
N SER A 82 -19.18 -6.49 3.88
CA SER A 82 -18.31 -7.06 4.90
C SER A 82 -17.41 -8.17 4.35
N ASP A 83 -17.11 -8.16 3.04
CA ASP A 83 -16.20 -9.12 2.44
C ASP A 83 -14.80 -9.00 3.09
N PRO A 84 -14.22 -10.11 3.59
CA PRO A 84 -12.94 -10.06 4.30
C PRO A 84 -11.76 -9.70 3.40
N ARG A 85 -11.87 -9.99 2.08
CA ARG A 85 -10.84 -9.78 1.07
C ARG A 85 -10.91 -8.40 0.43
N PHE A 86 -12.12 -7.90 0.16
CA PHE A 86 -12.33 -6.61 -0.50
C PHE A 86 -13.12 -5.62 0.37
N ARG A 87 -12.39 -4.81 1.15
CA ARG A 87 -12.97 -3.80 2.04
C ARG A 87 -12.97 -2.41 1.41
N MET A 88 -13.85 -1.53 1.89
CA MET A 88 -13.86 -0.12 1.46
C MET A 88 -12.50 0.54 1.72
N LEU A 89 -11.84 1.03 0.67
CA LEU A 89 -10.57 1.74 0.78
C LEU A 89 -10.78 3.20 1.18
N LYS A 90 -10.58 3.50 2.47
CA LYS A 90 -10.67 4.88 2.98
C LYS A 90 -9.41 5.66 2.65
N LYS A 91 -9.42 6.97 2.89
CA LYS A 91 -8.23 7.82 2.62
C LYS A 91 -7.09 7.46 3.57
N GLU A 92 -7.42 7.07 4.80
CA GLU A 92 -6.50 6.70 5.88
C GLU A 92 -5.80 5.37 5.64
N ASP A 93 -6.36 4.54 4.75
CA ASP A 93 -5.79 3.26 4.34
C ASP A 93 -4.69 3.43 3.28
N VAL A 94 -4.70 4.54 2.53
CA VAL A 94 -3.74 4.85 1.47
C VAL A 94 -2.44 5.39 2.08
N LYS A 95 -1.74 4.52 2.80
CA LYS A 95 -0.47 4.81 3.46
C LYS A 95 0.47 3.62 3.29
N ALA A 96 1.76 3.94 3.18
CA ALA A 96 2.82 2.95 3.09
C ALA A 96 2.81 2.06 4.35
N PHE A 97 3.32 0.84 4.21
CA PHE A 97 3.51 -0.05 5.34
C PHE A 97 4.48 0.63 6.33
N THR A 98 4.07 0.69 7.58
CA THR A 98 4.88 1.23 8.67
C THR A 98 4.81 0.19 9.77
N VAL A 99 5.91 -0.54 9.96
CA VAL A 99 6.12 -1.27 11.20
C VAL A 99 6.78 -0.32 12.17
N PHE A 100 6.48 -0.51 13.45
CA PHE A 100 7.14 0.21 14.53
C PHE A 100 8.65 -0.01 14.45
N SER A 101 9.39 1.02 14.06
CA SER A 101 10.83 1.09 14.32
C SER A 101 11.01 1.57 15.76
N ALA A 102 11.84 0.89 16.55
CA ALA A 102 12.19 1.26 17.93
C ALA A 102 12.84 2.66 18.04
N ASP A 103 13.22 3.27 16.91
CA ASP A 103 13.83 4.60 16.82
C ASP A 103 12.82 5.77 16.81
N GLN A 104 11.54 5.54 17.15
CA GLN A 104 10.63 6.63 17.45
C GLN A 104 11.07 7.34 18.73
N GLN A 105 11.77 8.46 18.55
CA GLN A 105 12.18 9.33 19.65
C GLN A 105 10.98 9.69 20.53
N LEU A 106 11.22 9.62 21.84
CA LEU A 106 10.31 9.90 22.95
C LEU A 106 9.79 11.35 22.86
N GLY A 107 8.77 11.57 22.01
CA GLY A 107 8.24 12.89 21.65
C GLY A 107 7.17 12.82 20.56
N ASP A 108 7.18 11.77 19.72
CA ASP A 108 6.11 11.53 18.75
C ASP A 108 4.87 10.93 19.42
N LEU A 109 4.08 11.82 20.00
CA LEU A 109 2.74 11.50 20.49
C LEU A 109 1.83 11.09 19.31
N LYS A 110 1.34 9.84 19.38
CA LYS A 110 0.10 9.28 18.79
C LYS A 110 0.24 8.54 17.45
N LYS A 111 0.50 7.24 17.55
CA LYS A 111 -0.55 6.20 17.57
C LYS A 111 0.15 4.86 17.38
N CYS A 112 -0.24 3.87 18.18
CA CYS A 112 -0.02 2.49 17.81
C CYS A 112 -0.87 2.20 16.56
N VAL A 113 -0.34 2.52 15.37
CA VAL A 113 -1.08 2.39 14.12
C VAL A 113 -0.94 0.94 13.67
N ARG A 114 -1.96 0.11 13.92
CA ARG A 114 -2.06 -1.16 13.21
C ARG A 114 -1.91 -0.90 11.71
N PRO A 115 -1.17 -1.75 10.97
CA PRO A 115 -1.05 -1.62 9.54
C PRO A 115 -2.46 -1.58 8.93
N SER A 116 -2.66 -0.76 7.89
CA SER A 116 -3.95 -0.73 7.19
C SER A 116 -4.28 -2.13 6.68
N TRP A 117 -5.58 -2.45 6.59
CA TRP A 117 -6.05 -3.77 6.16
C TRP A 117 -5.50 -4.21 4.81
N ILE A 118 -5.11 -3.25 3.95
CA ILE A 118 -4.45 -3.55 2.67
C ILE A 118 -3.13 -4.30 2.86
N TRP A 119 -2.55 -4.31 4.06
CA TRP A 119 -1.31 -4.99 4.43
C TRP A 119 -1.52 -6.20 5.36
N GLU A 120 -2.76 -6.57 5.69
CA GLU A 120 -3.05 -7.75 6.54
C GLU A 120 -2.72 -9.06 5.82
N ASP A 121 -2.84 -9.09 4.50
CA ASP A 121 -2.49 -10.24 3.65
C ASP A 121 -1.15 -9.97 2.95
N LEU A 122 -0.12 -10.69 3.40
CA LEU A 122 1.24 -10.60 2.87
C LEU A 122 1.52 -11.61 1.74
N SER A 123 0.54 -12.41 1.31
CA SER A 123 0.71 -13.32 0.16
C SER A 123 1.15 -12.60 -1.12
N PHE A 124 0.85 -11.31 -1.22
CA PHE A 124 1.37 -10.40 -2.23
C PHE A 124 2.91 -10.37 -2.30
N VAL A 125 3.58 -10.39 -1.15
CA VAL A 125 5.06 -10.32 -1.06
C VAL A 125 5.68 -11.60 -1.62
N ASP A 126 5.12 -12.75 -1.25
CA ASP A 126 5.56 -14.06 -1.74
C ASP A 126 5.31 -14.23 -3.25
N ALA A 127 4.22 -13.66 -3.76
CA ALA A 127 3.87 -13.74 -5.19
C ALA A 127 4.73 -12.85 -6.08
N GLN A 128 5.22 -11.71 -5.59
CA GLN A 128 5.99 -10.76 -6.39
C GLN A 128 7.48 -11.15 -6.50
N GLY A 129 8.00 -11.97 -5.58
CA GLY A 129 9.39 -12.47 -5.61
C GLY A 129 10.46 -11.37 -5.57
N ASP A 130 10.06 -10.14 -5.23
CA ASP A 130 10.91 -8.97 -5.32
C ASP A 130 11.64 -8.79 -3.98
N GLU A 131 12.93 -9.13 -3.96
CA GLU A 131 13.82 -9.01 -2.81
C GLU A 131 13.72 -7.59 -2.19
N ALA A 132 13.48 -6.56 -3.01
CA ALA A 132 13.32 -5.18 -2.56
C ALA A 132 12.03 -4.93 -1.77
N VAL A 133 10.97 -5.68 -2.07
CA VAL A 133 9.73 -5.64 -1.29
C VAL A 133 9.95 -6.35 0.04
N LYS A 134 10.61 -7.52 0.01
CA LYS A 134 10.95 -8.29 1.21
C LYS A 134 11.86 -7.51 2.17
N GLU A 135 12.92 -6.89 1.66
CA GLU A 135 13.81 -5.98 2.39
C GLU A 135 13.02 -4.82 3.03
N TYR A 136 12.04 -4.24 2.32
CA TYR A 136 11.18 -3.19 2.88
C TYR A 136 10.29 -3.66 4.04
N PHE A 137 9.78 -4.89 3.99
CA PHE A 137 9.02 -5.48 5.08
C PHE A 137 9.94 -5.87 6.26
N GLU A 138 11.13 -6.41 5.98
CA GLU A 138 12.16 -6.79 6.95
C GLU A 138 12.81 -5.60 7.67
N ASP A 139 13.05 -4.48 6.99
CA ASP A 139 13.49 -3.21 7.59
C ASP A 139 12.44 -2.66 8.57
N GLY A 140 11.17 -2.93 8.28
CA GLY A 140 10.07 -2.63 9.20
C GLY A 140 10.11 -3.51 10.45
N THR A 141 10.24 -4.83 10.29
CA THR A 141 10.17 -5.81 11.40
C THR A 141 11.46 -5.97 12.20
N SER A 142 12.63 -5.63 11.63
CA SER A 142 13.94 -5.79 12.28
C SER A 142 14.21 -4.78 13.40
N GLY A 143 13.30 -3.82 13.64
CA GLY A 143 13.35 -2.94 14.82
C GLY A 143 13.08 -3.63 16.17
N SER A 144 12.90 -4.96 16.20
CA SER A 144 12.53 -5.74 17.40
C SER A 144 13.47 -6.92 17.69
N LEU A 145 14.79 -6.72 17.67
CA LEU A 145 15.72 -7.65 18.33
C LEU A 145 17.03 -6.94 18.74
N VAL A 146 16.94 -6.14 19.80
CA VAL A 146 18.05 -6.04 20.75
C VAL A 146 17.55 -6.68 22.03
N VAL A 147 17.70 -8.01 22.11
CA VAL A 147 17.73 -8.69 23.41
C VAL A 147 19.10 -8.34 23.99
N ILE A 148 19.09 -7.45 24.97
CA ILE A 148 20.25 -7.18 25.82
C ILE A 148 20.34 -8.35 26.80
N GLU A 149 21.36 -9.17 26.67
CA GLU A 149 21.99 -9.87 27.81
C GLU A 149 23.37 -9.23 28.05
#